data_AF-A0A090VMU5-F1
#
_entry.id   AF-A0A090VMU5-F1
#
_cell.length_a   1.000
_cell.length_b   1.000
_cell.length_c   1.000
_cell.angle_alpha   90.00
_cell.angle_beta   90.00
_cell.angle_gamma   90.00
#
_symmetry.space_group_name_H-M   'P 1'
#
loop_
_entity.id
_entity.type
_entity.pdbx_description
1 polymer ?
#
loop_
_entity_poly.entity_id
_entity_poly.type
_entity_poly.pdbx_seq_one_letter_code
_entity_poly.pdbx_strand_id
1 'polypeptide(L)'
;MGGEVRLKNAYIIKAESVIKDAHGEITEIHCTYSEDTSKKVKGTLHWVSIAHALKAEVREYDRLFMDEAPDSHQDKDFMEFLNPNSLKTIEAFVEPSLKDAKIGDRYQFQRLGYFSVDDDATPNNLIFNKTVGLRDTWAKKKPNESNNKAQKPQNNQPKRKAIDIIKQLGKKYTNLPEEKRLKVRAEIMELAKDVSYNDIEPLFNTAAKKAGTRIAVTLVLNVLLKQGLNRDEKVDEFLLKAKEDKNELLVAEAVLI
;
A
#
# COMPACT_ATOMS: atom_id res chain seq x y z
N MET A 1 -1.53 -22.82 11.49
CA MET A 1 -2.34 -24.04 11.63
C MET A 1 -3.24 -23.93 12.84
N GLY A 2 -4.43 -24.56 12.81
CA GLY A 2 -5.42 -24.48 13.90
C GLY A 2 -6.30 -23.23 13.91
N GLY A 3 -6.17 -22.36 12.89
CA GLY A 3 -7.03 -21.18 12.74
C GLY A 3 -8.38 -21.53 12.14
N GLU A 4 -9.41 -20.80 12.56
CA GLU A 4 -10.79 -20.96 12.07
C GLU A 4 -11.24 -19.78 11.23
N VAL A 5 -12.01 -20.06 10.19
CA VAL A 5 -12.58 -19.05 9.31
C VAL A 5 -13.97 -19.49 8.82
N ARG A 6 -14.85 -18.52 8.56
CA ARG A 6 -16.17 -18.81 7.99
C ARG A 6 -16.08 -18.86 6.47
N LEU A 7 -16.69 -19.86 5.85
CA LEU A 7 -16.95 -19.83 4.41
C LEU A 7 -18.23 -19.01 4.16
N LYS A 8 -18.20 -18.10 3.19
CA LYS A 8 -19.33 -17.22 2.89
C LYS A 8 -20.56 -18.06 2.57
N ASN A 9 -21.65 -17.77 3.28
CA ASN A 9 -22.94 -18.47 3.18
C ASN A 9 -22.84 -19.99 3.45
N ALA A 10 -21.84 -20.42 4.22
CA ALA A 10 -21.62 -21.82 4.57
C ALA A 10 -21.05 -21.95 6.01
N TYR A 11 -20.43 -23.09 6.31
CA TYR A 11 -19.94 -23.47 7.63
C TYR A 11 -18.64 -22.76 8.04
N ILE A 12 -18.29 -22.90 9.32
CA ILE A 12 -16.95 -22.55 9.83
C ILE A 12 -16.04 -23.74 9.58
N ILE A 13 -14.85 -23.48 9.04
CA ILE A 13 -13.81 -24.48 8.84
C ILE A 13 -12.60 -24.21 9.75
N LYS A 14 -11.92 -25.29 10.14
CA LYS A 14 -10.67 -25.25 10.91
C LYS A 14 -9.57 -25.94 10.10
N ALA A 15 -8.47 -25.23 9.85
CA ALA A 15 -7.34 -25.78 9.13
C ALA A 15 -6.52 -26.72 10.03
N GLU A 16 -6.43 -27.99 9.66
CA GLU A 16 -5.75 -29.03 10.44
C GLU A 16 -4.33 -29.30 9.92
N SER A 17 -4.19 -29.57 8.62
CA SER A 17 -2.92 -29.89 7.97
C SER A 17 -2.81 -29.28 6.58
N VAL A 18 -1.58 -29.18 6.06
CA VAL A 18 -1.29 -28.74 4.70
C VAL A 18 -0.40 -29.77 4.03
N ILE A 19 -0.66 -30.04 2.76
CA ILE A 19 0.24 -30.80 1.90
C ILE A 19 1.03 -29.79 1.07
N LYS A 20 2.33 -30.06 0.92
CA LYS A 20 3.23 -29.25 0.12
C LYS A 20 3.93 -30.10 -0.91
N ASP A 21 4.28 -29.47 -2.03
CA ASP A 21 5.11 -30.10 -3.06
C ASP A 21 6.60 -30.09 -2.69
N ALA A 22 7.44 -30.57 -3.61
CA ALA A 22 8.90 -30.63 -3.45
C ALA A 22 9.56 -29.24 -3.34
N HIS A 23 8.91 -28.17 -3.80
CA HIS A 23 9.39 -26.80 -3.74
C HIS A 23 8.87 -26.06 -2.49
N GLY A 24 7.99 -26.69 -1.72
CA GLY A 24 7.39 -26.14 -0.50
C GLY A 24 6.13 -25.31 -0.75
N GLU A 25 5.58 -25.34 -1.96
CA GLU A 25 4.31 -24.70 -2.30
C GLU A 25 3.14 -25.52 -1.75
N ILE A 26 2.10 -24.86 -1.24
CA ILE A 26 0.93 -25.53 -0.65
C ILE A 26 0.02 -26.01 -1.79
N THR A 27 -0.21 -27.32 -1.87
CA THR A 27 -1.10 -27.94 -2.85
C THR A 27 -2.47 -28.25 -2.29
N GLU A 28 -2.56 -28.57 -1.00
CA GLU A 28 -3.82 -28.87 -0.32
C GLU A 28 -3.85 -28.35 1.11
N ILE A 29 -5.03 -27.98 1.58
CA ILE A 29 -5.31 -27.65 2.98
C ILE A 29 -6.44 -28.54 3.46
N HIS A 30 -6.14 -29.45 4.38
CA HIS A 30 -7.14 -30.33 4.96
C HIS A 30 -7.81 -29.63 6.14
N CYS A 31 -9.14 -29.57 6.09
CA CYS A 31 -9.94 -28.86 7.07
C CYS A 31 -11.02 -29.76 7.66
N THR A 32 -11.40 -29.48 8.90
CA THR A 32 -12.68 -29.93 9.47
C THR A 32 -13.69 -28.79 9.37
N TYR A 33 -14.99 -29.11 9.44
CA TYR A 33 -16.06 -28.10 9.49
C TYR A 33 -16.92 -28.27 10.75
N SER A 34 -17.59 -27.19 11.14
CA SER A 34 -18.49 -27.15 12.28
C SER A 34 -19.88 -26.67 11.85
N GLU A 35 -20.91 -27.38 12.30
CA GLU A 35 -22.32 -26.99 12.12
C GLU A 35 -22.77 -25.92 13.11
N ASP A 36 -21.99 -25.66 14.18
CA ASP A 36 -22.26 -24.56 15.09
C ASP A 36 -22.06 -23.21 14.39
N THR A 37 -23.17 -22.58 14.02
CA THR A 37 -23.22 -21.28 13.34
C THR A 37 -23.10 -20.10 14.30
N SER A 38 -23.25 -20.32 15.61
CA SER A 38 -23.23 -19.29 16.66
C SER A 38 -21.82 -18.81 16.98
N LYS A 39 -20.81 -19.63 16.67
CA LYS A 39 -19.40 -19.34 16.92
C LYS A 39 -18.93 -18.09 16.15
N LYS A 40 -18.32 -17.16 16.89
CA LYS A 40 -17.69 -15.96 16.33
C LYS A 40 -16.28 -16.29 15.84
N VAL A 41 -15.99 -15.97 14.58
CA VAL A 41 -14.67 -16.13 13.96
C VAL A 41 -14.21 -14.82 13.32
N LYS A 42 -12.89 -14.67 13.15
CA LYS A 42 -12.27 -13.38 12.77
C LYS A 42 -12.50 -12.96 11.32
N GLY A 43 -12.89 -13.88 10.43
CA GLY A 43 -12.99 -13.60 9.01
C GLY A 43 -13.94 -14.51 8.26
N THR A 44 -14.25 -14.10 7.03
CA THR A 44 -15.07 -14.86 6.09
C THR A 44 -14.41 -14.88 4.72
N LEU A 45 -14.26 -16.05 4.11
CA LEU A 45 -13.69 -16.26 2.78
C LEU A 45 -14.80 -16.54 1.76
N HIS A 46 -14.60 -16.10 0.52
CA HIS A 46 -15.34 -16.69 -0.60
C HIS A 46 -14.76 -18.08 -0.89
N TRP A 47 -15.53 -18.92 -1.57
CA TRP A 47 -15.14 -20.28 -1.94
C TRP A 47 -16.01 -20.75 -3.11
N VAL A 48 -15.56 -21.79 -3.80
CA VAL A 48 -16.34 -22.50 -4.83
C VAL A 48 -16.22 -24.01 -4.59
N SER A 49 -17.26 -24.77 -4.92
CA SER A 49 -17.26 -26.23 -4.82
C SER A 49 -16.66 -26.84 -6.08
N ILE A 50 -15.55 -27.59 -5.97
CA ILE A 50 -14.87 -28.15 -7.14
C ILE A 50 -15.78 -29.03 -8.01
N ALA A 51 -16.71 -29.77 -7.39
CA ALA A 51 -17.65 -30.63 -8.10
C ALA A 51 -18.66 -29.87 -8.98
N HIS A 52 -18.87 -28.57 -8.69
CA HIS A 52 -19.84 -27.73 -9.38
C HIS A 52 -19.20 -26.52 -10.07
N ALA A 53 -17.91 -26.29 -9.84
CA ALA A 53 -17.23 -25.12 -10.35
C ALA A 53 -16.99 -25.23 -11.85
N LEU A 54 -17.05 -24.09 -12.53
CA LEU A 54 -16.73 -23.97 -13.94
C LEU A 54 -15.32 -23.41 -14.08
N LYS A 55 -14.55 -23.92 -15.03
CA LYS A 55 -13.28 -23.32 -15.40
C LYS A 55 -13.53 -22.00 -16.13
N ALA A 56 -12.73 -20.99 -15.83
CA ALA A 56 -12.77 -19.71 -16.50
C ALA A 56 -11.37 -19.12 -16.63
N GLU A 57 -11.15 -18.35 -17.69
CA GLU A 57 -10.01 -17.45 -17.79
C GLU A 57 -10.37 -16.11 -17.14
N VAL A 58 -9.46 -15.58 -16.32
CA VAL A 58 -9.58 -14.24 -15.76
C VAL A 58 -8.41 -13.39 -16.27
N ARG A 59 -8.74 -12.28 -16.93
CA ARG A 59 -7.79 -11.28 -17.41
C ARG A 59 -7.77 -10.12 -16.41
N GLU A 60 -6.70 -10.05 -15.62
CA GLU A 60 -6.45 -8.92 -14.73
C GLU A 60 -5.60 -7.87 -15.43
N TYR A 61 -6.20 -6.71 -15.71
CA TYR A 61 -5.49 -5.57 -16.28
C TYR A 61 -4.88 -4.68 -15.20
N ASP A 62 -3.71 -4.14 -15.49
CA ASP A 62 -3.08 -3.02 -14.80
C ASP A 62 -2.86 -1.87 -15.79
N ARG A 63 -2.24 -0.79 -15.37
CA ARG A 63 -1.91 0.34 -16.24
C ARG A 63 -1.07 -0.13 -17.42
N LEU A 64 -1.41 0.35 -18.62
CA LEU A 64 -0.67 0.05 -19.85
C LEU A 64 0.75 0.62 -19.83
N PHE A 65 0.93 1.78 -19.22
CA PHE A 65 2.23 2.45 -19.09
C PHE A 65 2.67 2.53 -17.63
N MET A 66 3.98 2.46 -17.41
CA MET A 66 4.62 2.63 -16.11
C MET A 66 4.81 4.11 -15.74
N ASP A 67 4.87 4.98 -16.75
CA ASP A 67 4.96 6.44 -16.60
C ASP A 67 3.57 7.08 -16.73
N GLU A 68 3.31 8.15 -15.98
CA GLU A 68 2.04 8.88 -16.02
C GLU A 68 1.92 9.75 -17.28
N ALA A 69 3.04 10.16 -17.87
CA ALA A 69 3.14 10.94 -19.10
C ALA A 69 4.23 10.35 -20.02
N PRO A 70 4.03 9.15 -20.59
CA PRO A 70 5.06 8.42 -21.35
C PRO A 70 5.54 9.18 -22.60
N ASP A 71 4.71 10.05 -23.16
CA ASP A 71 5.02 10.85 -24.36
C ASP A 71 5.66 12.23 -24.04
N SER A 72 5.95 12.50 -22.75
CA SER A 72 6.59 13.77 -22.33
C SER A 72 8.12 13.74 -22.41
N HIS A 73 8.70 12.56 -22.66
CA HIS A 73 10.15 12.35 -22.69
C HIS A 73 10.68 12.61 -24.10
N GLN A 74 11.40 13.72 -24.31
CA GLN A 74 11.90 14.12 -25.62
C GLN A 74 12.91 13.13 -26.24
N ASP A 75 13.61 12.37 -25.40
CA ASP A 75 14.71 11.48 -25.81
C ASP A 75 14.34 9.99 -25.76
N LYS A 76 13.06 9.64 -25.54
CA LYS A 76 12.62 8.24 -25.40
C LYS A 76 11.32 7.99 -26.16
N ASP A 77 11.18 6.80 -26.72
CA ASP A 77 9.92 6.37 -27.31
C ASP A 77 8.92 6.03 -26.18
N PHE A 78 7.65 6.47 -26.30
CA PHE A 78 6.61 6.18 -25.32
C PHE A 78 6.41 4.66 -25.12
N MET A 79 6.71 3.85 -26.15
CA MET A 79 6.67 2.39 -26.10
C MET A 79 7.66 1.80 -25.09
N GLU A 80 8.76 2.50 -24.78
CA GLU A 80 9.71 2.08 -23.74
C GLU A 80 9.09 2.08 -22.34
N PHE A 81 7.97 2.79 -22.15
CA PHE A 81 7.25 2.86 -20.89
C PHE A 81 6.12 1.84 -20.78
N LEU A 82 5.95 0.94 -21.76
CA LEU A 82 4.95 -0.12 -21.68
C LEU A 82 5.19 -0.98 -20.44
N ASN A 83 4.11 -1.22 -19.68
CA ASN A 83 4.13 -2.10 -18.53
C ASN A 83 4.05 -3.56 -19.00
N PRO A 84 5.10 -4.38 -18.85
CA PRO A 84 5.06 -5.79 -19.22
C PRO A 84 4.08 -6.61 -18.38
N ASN A 85 3.62 -6.07 -17.24
CA ASN A 85 2.62 -6.69 -16.37
C ASN A 85 1.24 -6.00 -16.51
N SER A 86 0.98 -5.30 -17.62
CA SER A 86 -0.31 -4.63 -17.87
C SER A 86 -1.48 -5.61 -18.05
N LEU A 87 -1.19 -6.87 -18.35
CA LEU A 87 -2.15 -7.95 -18.40
C LEU A 87 -1.59 -9.18 -17.71
N LYS A 88 -2.38 -9.78 -16.82
CA LYS A 88 -2.15 -11.10 -16.26
C LYS A 88 -3.35 -12.00 -16.52
N THR A 89 -3.11 -13.11 -17.20
CA THR A 89 -4.12 -14.15 -17.42
C THR A 89 -4.02 -15.20 -16.33
N ILE A 90 -5.16 -15.61 -15.78
CA ILE A 90 -5.27 -16.55 -14.65
C ILE A 90 -6.31 -17.61 -14.99
N GLU A 91 -5.94 -18.90 -14.89
CA GLU A 91 -6.94 -19.99 -14.87
C GLU A 91 -7.62 -19.99 -13.50
N ALA A 92 -8.95 -19.88 -13.50
CA ALA A 92 -9.76 -19.75 -12.31
C ALA A 92 -10.95 -20.72 -12.31
N PHE A 93 -11.56 -20.85 -11.15
CA PHE A 93 -12.81 -21.57 -10.96
C PHE A 93 -13.90 -20.60 -10.49
N VAL A 94 -15.07 -20.66 -11.13
CA VAL A 94 -16.23 -19.82 -10.84
C VAL A 94 -17.43 -20.67 -10.45
N GLU A 95 -18.41 -20.06 -9.77
CA GLU A 95 -19.62 -20.74 -9.33
C GLU A 95 -20.55 -21.12 -10.50
N PRO A 96 -21.36 -22.20 -10.38
CA PRO A 96 -22.20 -22.70 -11.47
C PRO A 96 -23.25 -21.70 -11.97
N SER A 97 -23.62 -20.70 -11.17
CA SER A 97 -24.58 -19.65 -11.57
C SER A 97 -24.10 -18.81 -12.74
N LEU A 98 -22.79 -18.83 -13.03
CA LEU A 98 -22.17 -18.10 -14.14
C LEU A 98 -22.16 -18.89 -15.46
N LYS A 99 -22.74 -20.10 -15.51
CA LYS A 99 -22.80 -20.94 -16.71
C LYS A 99 -23.40 -20.22 -17.92
N ASP A 100 -24.47 -19.46 -17.68
CA ASP A 100 -25.25 -18.79 -18.72
C ASP A 100 -24.92 -17.28 -18.82
N ALA A 101 -23.75 -16.88 -18.30
CA ALA A 101 -23.28 -15.50 -18.37
C ALA A 101 -23.07 -15.08 -19.83
N LYS A 102 -23.52 -13.88 -20.19
CA LYS A 102 -23.47 -13.35 -21.56
C LYS A 102 -22.36 -12.32 -21.69
N ILE A 103 -21.84 -12.18 -22.91
CA ILE A 103 -20.87 -11.14 -23.25
C ILE A 103 -21.35 -9.78 -22.74
N GLY A 104 -20.46 -9.06 -22.04
CA GLY A 104 -20.75 -7.77 -21.42
C GLY A 104 -21.48 -7.80 -20.08
N ASP A 105 -21.99 -8.95 -19.62
CA ASP A 105 -22.56 -9.09 -18.27
C ASP A 105 -21.52 -8.74 -17.20
N ARG A 106 -21.98 -8.16 -16.09
CA ARG A 106 -21.12 -7.59 -15.05
C ARG A 106 -21.41 -8.21 -13.69
N TYR A 107 -20.35 -8.59 -13.00
CA TYR A 107 -20.42 -9.27 -11.71
C TYR A 107 -19.45 -8.65 -10.72
N GLN A 108 -19.80 -8.72 -9.44
CA GLN A 108 -18.83 -8.50 -8.36
C GLN A 108 -18.35 -9.85 -7.85
N PHE A 109 -17.10 -10.21 -8.16
CA PHE A 109 -16.49 -11.37 -7.52
C PHE A 109 -16.10 -11.00 -6.10
N GLN A 110 -16.72 -11.67 -5.13
CA GLN A 110 -16.67 -11.29 -3.73
C GLN A 110 -15.24 -11.19 -3.22
N ARG A 111 -14.91 -10.07 -2.56
CA ARG A 111 -13.58 -9.75 -2.01
C ARG A 111 -12.47 -9.54 -3.07
N LEU A 112 -12.76 -9.68 -4.37
CA LEU A 112 -11.77 -9.58 -5.44
C LEU A 112 -11.93 -8.27 -6.25
N GLY A 113 -13.13 -8.00 -6.76
CA GLY A 113 -13.36 -6.84 -7.63
C GLY A 113 -14.64 -6.97 -8.45
N TYR A 114 -14.75 -6.09 -9.43
CA TYR A 114 -15.79 -6.12 -10.45
C TYR A 114 -15.21 -6.66 -11.75
N PHE A 115 -15.98 -7.52 -12.40
CA PHE A 115 -15.59 -8.25 -13.59
C PHE A 115 -16.69 -8.17 -14.64
N SER A 116 -16.32 -8.22 -15.92
CA SER A 116 -17.25 -8.35 -17.04
C SER A 116 -16.89 -9.53 -17.92
N VAL A 117 -17.88 -10.16 -18.54
CA VAL A 117 -17.64 -11.20 -19.54
C VAL A 117 -17.01 -10.55 -20.79
N ASP A 118 -15.87 -11.08 -21.22
CA ASP A 118 -15.10 -10.60 -22.38
C ASP A 118 -15.77 -10.99 -23.71
N ASP A 119 -15.51 -10.23 -24.78
CA ASP A 119 -16.07 -10.47 -26.11
C ASP A 119 -15.52 -11.77 -26.75
N ASP A 120 -14.34 -12.24 -26.33
CA ASP A 120 -13.74 -13.51 -26.72
C ASP A 120 -14.38 -14.72 -26.03
N ALA A 121 -15.29 -14.51 -25.07
CA ALA A 121 -15.95 -15.59 -24.36
C ALA A 121 -16.82 -16.43 -25.30
N THR A 122 -16.82 -17.74 -25.09
CA THR A 122 -17.66 -18.69 -25.85
C THR A 122 -18.50 -19.53 -24.90
N PRO A 123 -19.55 -20.22 -25.39
CA PRO A 123 -20.36 -21.11 -24.53
C PRO A 123 -19.56 -22.19 -23.78
N ASN A 124 -18.36 -22.53 -24.27
CA ASN A 124 -17.49 -23.55 -23.67
C ASN A 124 -16.26 -22.94 -22.96
N ASN A 125 -16.04 -21.63 -23.05
CA ASN A 125 -14.91 -20.95 -22.45
C ASN A 125 -15.34 -19.61 -21.87
N LEU A 126 -15.49 -19.57 -20.56
CA LEU A 126 -15.81 -18.34 -19.83
C LEU A 126 -14.55 -17.49 -19.68
N ILE A 127 -14.62 -16.23 -20.12
CA ILE A 127 -13.52 -15.28 -20.00
C ILE A 127 -14.04 -14.03 -19.30
N PHE A 128 -13.38 -13.63 -18.22
CA PHE A 128 -13.73 -12.47 -17.43
C PHE A 128 -12.61 -11.45 -17.39
N ASN A 129 -12.93 -10.20 -17.73
CA ASN A 129 -12.06 -9.05 -17.55
C ASN A 129 -12.28 -8.42 -16.19
N LYS A 130 -11.21 -8.24 -15.42
CA LYS A 130 -11.27 -7.45 -14.19
C LYS A 130 -11.38 -5.96 -14.53
N THR A 131 -12.54 -5.38 -14.33
CA THR A 131 -12.78 -3.95 -14.57
C THR A 131 -12.07 -3.09 -13.54
N VAL A 132 -12.26 -3.39 -12.24
CA VAL A 132 -11.64 -2.64 -11.14
C VAL A 132 -11.64 -3.46 -9.85
N GLY A 133 -10.63 -3.25 -9.00
CA GLY A 133 -10.60 -3.83 -7.65
C GLY A 133 -11.63 -3.17 -6.71
N LEU A 134 -11.94 -3.83 -5.58
CA LEU A 134 -12.92 -3.31 -4.60
C LEU A 134 -12.47 -2.05 -3.86
N ARG A 135 -11.16 -1.79 -3.83
CA ARG A 135 -10.56 -0.65 -3.15
C ARG A 135 -9.41 -0.14 -4.00
N ASP A 136 -9.20 1.17 -3.96
CA ASP A 136 -8.03 1.78 -4.54
C ASP A 136 -6.77 1.29 -3.79
N THR A 137 -5.89 0.61 -4.51
CA THR A 137 -4.60 0.12 -4.01
C THR A 137 -3.43 0.98 -4.48
N TRP A 138 -3.66 1.94 -5.38
CA TRP A 138 -2.63 2.74 -6.00
C TRP A 138 -1.98 3.71 -5.02
N ALA A 139 -2.77 4.33 -4.13
CA ALA A 139 -2.23 5.18 -3.06
C ALA A 139 -1.32 4.43 -2.06
N LYS A 140 -1.25 3.09 -2.14
CA LYS A 140 -0.47 2.23 -1.24
C LYS A 140 0.64 1.43 -1.94
N LYS A 141 0.62 1.31 -3.26
CA LYS A 141 1.68 0.67 -4.04
C LYS A 141 2.78 1.70 -4.34
N LYS A 142 3.79 1.78 -3.47
CA LYS A 142 5.13 2.10 -3.98
C LYS A 142 5.55 0.89 -4.84
N PRO A 143 6.06 1.06 -6.07
CA PRO A 143 6.41 -0.08 -6.90
C PRO A 143 7.44 -0.95 -6.16
N ASN A 144 7.11 -2.21 -5.94
CA ASN A 144 8.03 -3.19 -5.39
C ASN A 144 9.00 -3.58 -6.52
N GLU A 145 10.26 -3.20 -6.38
CA GLU A 145 11.36 -3.70 -7.20
C GLU A 145 11.43 -5.22 -7.06
N SER A 146 11.19 -5.92 -8.17
CA SER A 146 11.38 -7.37 -8.26
C SER A 146 12.87 -7.63 -8.39
N ASN A 147 13.39 -8.53 -7.55
CA ASN A 147 14.77 -8.98 -7.54
C ASN A 147 15.24 -9.43 -8.94
N ASN A 148 16.08 -8.64 -9.59
CA ASN A 148 17.05 -9.14 -10.54
C ASN A 148 18.42 -8.54 -10.20
N LYS A 149 19.31 -9.42 -9.71
CA LYS A 149 20.73 -9.15 -9.55
C LYS A 149 21.36 -9.06 -10.94
N ALA A 150 21.45 -7.87 -11.48
CA ALA A 150 22.40 -7.54 -12.55
C ALA A 150 22.90 -6.10 -12.33
N GLN A 151 24.16 -5.90 -12.64
CA GLN A 151 25.03 -4.79 -12.23
C GLN A 151 24.46 -3.40 -12.55
N LYS A 152 24.60 -2.47 -11.59
CA LYS A 152 24.23 -1.05 -11.75
C LYS A 152 25.29 -0.30 -12.58
N PRO A 153 24.88 0.45 -13.60
CA PRO A 153 25.41 1.78 -13.87
C PRO A 153 24.47 2.84 -13.26
N GLN A 154 25.04 3.93 -12.74
CA GLN A 154 24.36 5.18 -12.33
C GLN A 154 23.58 5.73 -13.56
N ASN A 155 22.40 6.35 -13.51
CA ASN A 155 21.95 7.44 -12.65
C ASN A 155 20.43 7.75 -12.83
N ASN A 156 19.85 8.50 -11.88
CA ASN A 156 18.62 9.32 -11.89
C ASN A 156 17.20 8.70 -11.99
N GLN A 157 16.59 8.44 -10.82
CA GLN A 157 15.14 8.42 -10.57
C GLN A 157 14.67 9.75 -9.94
N PRO A 158 13.41 10.19 -10.14
CA PRO A 158 12.89 11.39 -9.48
C PRO A 158 12.75 11.15 -7.96
N LYS A 159 13.60 11.82 -7.16
CA LYS A 159 13.57 11.79 -5.69
C LYS A 159 12.20 12.26 -5.19
N ARG A 160 11.52 11.46 -4.34
CA ARG A 160 10.48 12.01 -3.46
C ARG A 160 11.10 13.16 -2.66
N LYS A 161 10.44 14.32 -2.63
CA LYS A 161 10.94 15.48 -1.88
C LYS A 161 11.18 15.08 -0.43
N ALA A 162 12.32 15.46 0.15
CA ALA A 162 12.73 15.09 1.50
C ALA A 162 11.65 15.41 2.56
N ILE A 163 10.92 16.51 2.36
CA ILE A 163 9.80 16.93 3.20
C ILE A 163 8.67 15.88 3.33
N ASP A 164 8.37 15.13 2.26
CA ASP A 164 7.29 14.15 2.31
C ASP A 164 7.65 12.94 3.16
N ILE A 165 8.93 12.58 3.19
CA ILE A 165 9.46 11.52 4.06
C ILE A 165 9.42 12.00 5.51
N ILE A 166 9.88 13.23 5.78
CA ILE A 166 9.84 13.84 7.12
C ILE A 166 8.40 13.89 7.66
N LYS A 167 7.41 14.28 6.84
CA LYS A 167 5.99 14.26 7.22
C LYS A 167 5.50 12.86 7.62
N GLN A 168 5.95 11.82 6.91
CA GLN A 168 5.59 10.43 7.23
C GLN A 168 6.23 9.95 8.54
N LEU A 169 7.50 10.29 8.76
CA LEU A 169 8.25 9.96 9.98
C LEU A 169 7.66 10.67 11.20
N GLY A 170 7.37 11.98 11.09
CA GLY A 170 6.76 12.76 12.16
C GLY A 170 5.41 12.21 12.62
N LYS A 171 4.54 11.76 11.71
CA LYS A 171 3.23 11.16 12.05
C LYS A 171 3.34 9.93 12.96
N LYS A 172 4.44 9.19 12.90
CA LYS A 172 4.64 7.96 13.70
C LYS A 172 5.51 8.20 14.93
N TYR A 173 6.25 9.30 14.98
CA TYR A 173 7.35 9.55 15.92
C TYR A 173 6.98 9.31 17.39
N THR A 174 5.85 9.86 17.85
CA THR A 174 5.41 9.75 19.26
C THR A 174 5.00 8.34 19.67
N ASN A 175 4.71 7.46 18.71
CA ASN A 175 4.26 6.09 18.97
C ASN A 175 5.38 5.06 18.81
N LEU A 176 6.61 5.51 18.55
CA LEU A 176 7.76 4.64 18.41
C LEU A 176 8.45 4.39 19.76
N PRO A 177 8.99 3.17 19.99
CA PRO A 177 9.92 2.91 21.08
C PRO A 177 11.13 3.85 21.04
N GLU A 178 11.75 4.14 22.18
CA GLU A 178 12.88 5.07 22.33
C GLU A 178 14.04 4.81 21.36
N GLU A 179 14.50 3.57 21.26
CA GLU A 179 15.57 3.17 20.32
C GLU A 179 15.23 3.49 18.86
N LYS A 180 13.96 3.33 18.47
CA LYS A 180 13.50 3.65 17.12
C LYS A 180 13.31 5.15 16.93
N ARG A 181 12.91 5.89 17.96
CA ARG A 181 12.83 7.36 17.93
C ARG A 181 14.19 7.98 17.63
N LEU A 182 15.27 7.51 18.27
CA LEU A 182 16.63 8.00 18.00
C LEU A 182 17.05 7.84 16.54
N LYS A 183 16.77 6.68 15.95
CA LYS A 183 17.05 6.41 14.53
C LYS A 183 16.25 7.32 13.61
N VAL A 184 14.95 7.45 13.87
CA VAL A 184 14.06 8.31 13.06
C VAL A 184 14.42 9.79 13.22
N ARG A 185 14.85 10.22 14.42
CA ARG A 185 15.33 11.57 14.67
C ARG A 185 16.55 11.89 13.81
N ALA A 186 17.54 10.99 13.78
CA ALA A 186 18.73 11.12 12.95
C ALA A 186 18.37 11.18 11.45
N GLU A 187 17.45 10.33 11.01
CA GLU A 187 16.96 10.33 9.62
C GLU A 187 16.26 11.65 9.25
N ILE A 188 15.39 12.18 10.11
CA ILE A 188 14.73 13.48 9.90
C ILE A 188 15.76 14.60 9.78
N MET A 189 16.77 14.63 10.65
CA MET A 189 17.82 15.67 10.62
C MET A 189 18.70 15.57 9.36
N GLU A 190 18.97 14.35 8.86
CA GLU A 190 19.71 14.18 7.62
C GLU A 190 18.90 14.67 6.41
N LEU A 191 17.63 14.26 6.34
CA LEU A 191 16.72 14.70 5.29
C LEU A 191 16.47 16.21 5.33
N ALA A 192 16.51 16.83 6.51
CA ALA A 192 16.31 18.26 6.69
C ALA A 192 17.33 19.12 5.92
N LYS A 193 18.52 18.58 5.61
CA LYS A 193 19.53 19.30 4.81
C LYS A 193 19.08 19.59 3.38
N ASP A 194 18.11 18.80 2.88
CA ASP A 194 17.54 18.90 1.53
C ASP A 194 16.11 19.52 1.55
N VAL A 195 15.75 20.27 2.59
CA VAL A 195 14.43 20.90 2.76
C VAL A 195 14.56 22.42 2.82
N SER A 196 13.61 23.15 2.23
CA SER A 196 13.59 24.62 2.30
C SER A 196 12.60 25.15 3.35
N TYR A 197 12.74 26.42 3.75
CA TYR A 197 11.79 27.09 4.63
C TYR A 197 10.34 27.01 4.10
N ASN A 198 10.16 27.22 2.80
CA ASN A 198 8.85 27.19 2.13
C ASN A 198 8.15 25.82 2.24
N ASP A 199 8.90 24.74 2.42
CA ASP A 199 8.35 23.39 2.57
C ASP A 199 7.77 23.13 3.96
N ILE A 200 8.26 23.85 4.98
CA ILE A 200 7.88 23.65 6.38
C ILE A 200 6.97 24.75 6.94
N GLU A 201 7.02 25.97 6.40
CA GLU A 201 6.19 27.09 6.85
C GLU A 201 4.69 26.74 6.92
N PRO A 202 4.09 26.02 5.93
CA PRO A 202 2.68 25.63 6.00
C PRO A 202 2.35 24.71 7.19
N LEU A 203 3.36 24.07 7.78
CA LEU A 203 3.20 23.15 8.91
C LEU A 203 3.25 23.86 10.27
N PHE A 204 3.58 25.15 10.34
CA PHE A 204 3.64 25.88 11.62
C PHE A 204 2.26 25.95 12.30
N ASN A 205 1.18 25.99 11.51
CA ASN A 205 -0.20 25.98 11.99
C ASN A 205 -0.74 24.56 12.31
N THR A 206 0.14 23.57 12.47
CA THR A 206 -0.27 22.20 12.80
C THR A 206 -0.90 22.15 14.20
N ALA A 207 -2.11 21.61 14.28
CA ALA A 207 -2.86 21.46 15.54
C ALA A 207 -2.05 20.75 16.65
N ALA A 208 -2.15 21.24 17.89
CA ALA A 208 -1.38 20.74 19.05
C ALA A 208 -1.47 19.21 19.26
N LYS A 209 -2.63 18.61 18.99
CA LYS A 209 -2.84 17.15 19.07
C LYS A 209 -1.94 16.33 18.13
N LYS A 210 -1.32 16.95 17.12
CA LYS A 210 -0.40 16.31 16.15
C LYS A 210 1.07 16.54 16.56
N ALA A 211 1.40 16.27 17.82
CA ALA A 211 2.72 16.51 18.40
C ALA A 211 3.88 15.92 17.56
N GLY A 212 3.73 14.72 17.00
CA GLY A 212 4.77 14.12 16.15
C GLY A 212 5.10 14.91 14.87
N THR A 213 4.11 15.57 14.26
CA THR A 213 4.37 16.45 13.11
C THR A 213 5.07 17.74 13.56
N ARG A 214 4.68 18.29 14.71
CA ARG A 214 5.34 19.46 15.29
C ARG A 214 6.80 19.15 15.66
N ILE A 215 7.09 17.97 16.22
CA ILE A 215 8.46 17.51 16.52
C ILE A 215 9.31 17.47 15.25
N ALA A 216 8.77 16.90 14.16
CA ALA A 216 9.49 16.83 12.89
C ALA A 216 9.81 18.23 12.34
N VAL A 217 8.87 19.18 12.43
CA VAL A 217 9.12 20.59 12.04
C VAL A 217 10.19 21.23 12.91
N THR A 218 10.15 21.03 14.24
CA THR A 218 11.17 21.53 15.17
C THR A 218 12.56 20.98 14.83
N LEU A 219 12.68 19.69 14.53
CA LEU A 219 13.94 19.07 14.11
C LEU A 219 14.48 19.68 12.81
N VAL A 220 13.61 19.92 11.82
CA VAL A 220 14.02 20.58 10.56
C VAL A 220 14.46 22.02 10.82
N LEU A 221 13.72 22.78 11.63
CA LEU A 221 14.09 24.16 11.99
C LEU A 221 15.47 24.21 12.68
N ASN A 222 15.78 23.27 13.57
CA ASN A 222 17.11 23.18 14.20
C ASN A 222 18.22 23.09 13.15
N VAL A 223 18.03 22.24 12.13
CA VAL A 223 19.01 22.06 11.05
C VAL A 223 19.10 23.30 10.17
N LEU A 224 17.98 23.88 9.74
CA LEU A 224 17.97 25.05 8.87
C LEU A 224 18.57 26.30 9.55
N LEU A 225 18.29 26.52 10.83
CA LEU A 225 18.89 27.60 11.61
C LEU A 225 20.41 27.43 11.72
N LYS A 226 20.90 26.20 11.90
CA LYS A 226 22.34 25.89 11.86
C LYS A 226 22.96 26.08 10.48
N GLN A 227 22.17 25.94 9.41
CA GLN A 227 22.59 26.21 8.03
C GLN A 227 22.46 27.69 7.62
N GLY A 228 22.08 28.58 8.56
CA GLY A 228 22.04 30.03 8.32
C GLY A 228 20.67 30.58 7.91
N LEU A 229 19.58 29.85 8.16
CA LEU A 229 18.23 30.40 8.05
C LEU A 229 18.05 31.56 9.06
N ASN A 230 17.56 32.71 8.58
CA ASN A 230 17.20 33.82 9.45
C ASN A 230 15.89 33.54 10.18
N ARG A 231 15.82 33.86 11.47
CA ARG A 231 14.57 33.79 12.22
C ARG A 231 13.64 34.91 11.78
N ASP A 232 12.38 34.55 11.58
CA ASP A 232 11.28 35.47 11.40
C ASP A 232 10.24 35.28 12.52
N GLU A 233 9.24 36.16 12.55
CA GLU A 233 8.19 36.15 13.56
C GLU A 233 7.44 34.80 13.60
N LYS A 234 7.29 34.12 12.46
CA LYS A 234 6.57 32.84 12.37
C LYS A 234 7.35 31.69 12.99
N VAL A 235 8.68 31.66 12.79
CA VAL A 235 9.58 30.70 13.43
C VAL A 235 9.56 30.90 14.94
N ASP A 236 9.68 32.14 15.41
CA ASP A 236 9.70 32.44 16.84
C ASP A 236 8.36 32.09 17.51
N GLU A 237 7.24 32.44 16.88
CA GLU A 237 5.91 32.08 17.38
C GLU A 237 5.72 30.55 17.45
N PHE A 238 6.16 29.82 16.42
CA PHE A 238 6.10 28.36 16.40
C PHE A 238 6.96 27.73 17.50
N LEU A 239 8.19 28.20 17.68
CA LEU A 239 9.12 27.68 18.69
C LEU A 239 8.64 28.01 20.11
N LEU A 240 8.09 29.20 20.35
CA LEU A 240 7.49 29.55 21.64
C LEU A 240 6.35 28.58 21.98
N LYS A 241 5.41 28.38 21.06
CA LYS A 241 4.32 27.41 21.21
C LYS A 241 4.79 25.97 21.35
N ALA A 242 5.98 25.63 20.85
CA ALA A 242 6.56 24.29 20.99
C ALA A 242 7.24 24.10 22.36
N LYS A 243 7.87 25.16 22.90
CA LYS A 243 8.48 25.18 24.24
C LYS A 243 7.40 25.11 25.35
N GLU A 244 6.21 25.64 25.09
CA GLU A 244 5.07 25.62 26.03
C GLU A 244 4.11 24.44 25.81
N ASP A 245 4.45 23.46 24.95
CA ASP A 245 3.56 22.33 24.66
C ASP A 245 3.50 21.32 25.81
N LYS A 246 2.39 20.58 25.93
CA LYS A 246 2.22 19.50 26.92
C LYS A 246 3.03 18.25 26.57
N ASN A 247 3.49 18.11 25.33
CA ASN A 247 4.27 16.95 24.88
C ASN A 247 5.75 17.14 25.20
N GLU A 248 6.26 16.38 26.18
CA GLU A 248 7.64 16.47 26.65
C GLU A 248 8.69 16.26 25.56
N LEU A 249 8.41 15.43 24.54
CA LEU A 249 9.34 15.18 23.43
C LEU A 249 9.44 16.39 22.49
N LEU A 250 8.34 17.12 22.30
CA LEU A 250 8.34 18.36 21.53
C LEU A 250 9.10 19.46 22.28
N VAL A 251 8.84 19.61 23.57
CA VAL A 251 9.55 20.58 24.42
C VAL A 251 11.05 20.29 24.42
N ALA A 252 11.45 19.02 24.58
CA ALA A 252 12.85 18.63 24.58
C ALA A 252 13.58 19.03 23.30
N GLU A 253 12.97 18.88 22.12
CA GLU A 253 13.59 19.32 20.86
C GLU A 253 13.55 20.84 20.68
N ALA A 254 12.49 21.51 21.15
CA ALA A 254 12.33 22.94 20.99
C ALA A 254 13.30 23.74 21.88
N VAL A 255 13.66 23.23 23.05
CA VAL A 255 14.64 23.86 23.96
C VAL A 255 16.07 23.80 23.39
N LEU A 256 16.36 22.90 22.46
CA LEU A 256 17.66 22.81 21.78
C LEU A 256 17.86 23.89 20.70
N ILE A 257 16.90 24.80 20.51
CA ILE A 257 16.86 25.86 19.51
C ILE A 257 16.68 27.22 20.20
#